data_AF-A0A351EQ37-F1
#
_entry.id   AF-A0A351EQ37-F1
#
_cell.length_a   1.000
_cell.length_b   1.000
_cell.length_c   1.000
_cell.angle_alpha   90.00
_cell.angle_beta   90.00
_cell.angle_gamma   90.00
#
_symmetry.space_group_name_H-M   'P 1'
#
loop_
_entity.id
_entity.type
_entity.pdbx_description
1 polymer ?
#
loop_
_entity_poly.entity_id
_entity_poly.type
_entity_poly.pdbx_seq_one_letter_code
_entity_poly.pdbx_strand_id
1 'polypeptide(L)'
;MKNAKTWREEADSLLVDREPGDVQFDEESGDGDTLQVERQRDLALSSAAEAAVEEIDEALARVKAGTYGICVTSGKPIPKERLEAIPWAAERVEYKVAGFRR
;
A
#
# COMPACT_ATOMS: atom_id res chain seq x y z
N MET A 1 39.87 -20.33 23.35
CA MET A 1 38.45 -20.04 23.66
C MET A 1 38.15 -18.67 23.08
N LYS A 2 37.34 -18.57 22.01
CA LYS A 2 37.05 -17.29 21.36
C LYS A 2 36.12 -16.46 22.28
N ASN A 3 36.53 -15.23 22.57
CA ASN A 3 35.87 -14.35 23.55
C ASN A 3 34.72 -13.56 22.90
N ALA A 4 33.69 -13.17 23.66
CA ALA A 4 32.50 -12.45 23.16
C ALA A 4 32.82 -11.14 22.38
N LYS A 5 33.99 -10.55 22.65
CA LYS A 5 34.50 -9.37 21.96
C LYS A 5 34.95 -9.66 20.52
N THR A 6 35.62 -10.80 20.32
CA THR A 6 36.11 -11.24 19.01
C THR A 6 34.97 -11.48 18.03
N TRP A 7 33.84 -12.03 18.51
CA TRP A 7 32.65 -12.24 17.68
C TRP A 7 31.99 -10.93 17.21
N ARG A 8 32.06 -9.87 18.03
CA ARG A 8 31.56 -8.54 17.64
C ARG A 8 32.47 -7.87 16.63
N GLU A 9 33.78 -7.95 16.82
CA GLU A 9 34.75 -7.38 15.88
C GLU A 9 34.74 -8.10 14.52
N GLU A 10 34.60 -9.43 14.49
CA GLU A 10 34.36 -10.18 13.25
C GLU A 10 33.04 -9.76 12.57
N ALA A 11 31.97 -9.56 13.34
CA ALA A 11 30.67 -9.17 12.79
C ALA A 11 30.69 -7.74 12.21
N ASP A 12 31.35 -6.79 12.86
CA ASP A 12 31.51 -5.42 12.36
C ASP A 12 32.40 -5.37 11.12
N SER A 13 33.47 -6.18 11.07
CA SER A 13 34.32 -6.30 9.87
C SER A 13 33.54 -6.79 8.66
N LEU A 14 32.63 -7.75 8.85
CA LEU A 14 31.79 -8.28 7.77
C LEU A 14 30.73 -7.28 7.28
N LEU A 15 30.37 -6.28 8.09
CA LEU A 15 29.45 -5.20 7.70
C LEU A 15 30.14 -4.11 6.87
N VAL A 16 31.43 -3.89 7.05
CA VAL A 16 32.20 -2.85 6.32
C VAL A 16 32.45 -3.25 4.87
N ASP A 17 32.59 -4.54 4.58
CA ASP A 17 32.73 -5.06 3.19
C ASP A 17 31.39 -5.16 2.44
N ARG A 18 30.26 -4.91 3.10
CA ARG A 18 28.94 -4.85 2.45
C ARG A 18 28.74 -3.46 1.84
N GLU A 19 29.17 -3.26 0.60
CA GLU A 19 28.69 -2.11 -0.17
C GLU A 19 27.16 -2.19 -0.33
N PRO A 20 26.40 -1.10 -0.12
CA PRO A 20 24.97 -1.02 -0.44
C PRO A 20 24.80 -1.02 -1.97
N GLY A 21 25.00 -2.20 -2.58
CA GLY A 21 25.06 -2.43 -4.01
C GLY A 21 25.33 -3.90 -4.36
N ASP A 22 25.98 -4.66 -3.47
CA ASP A 22 26.31 -6.08 -3.67
C ASP A 22 25.16 -7.04 -3.34
N VAL A 23 23.94 -6.67 -3.68
CA VAL A 23 22.97 -7.70 -4.09
C VAL A 23 23.32 -8.06 -5.53
N GLN A 24 24.36 -8.88 -5.68
CA GLN A 24 24.57 -9.60 -6.93
C GLN A 24 23.37 -10.52 -7.10
N PHE A 25 22.36 -10.04 -7.82
CA PHE A 25 21.43 -10.92 -8.50
C PHE A 25 22.27 -11.70 -9.49
N ASP A 26 22.72 -12.87 -9.07
CA ASP A 26 23.32 -13.83 -9.97
C ASP A 26 22.34 -14.04 -11.13
N GLU A 27 22.72 -13.61 -12.34
CA GLU A 27 21.90 -13.73 -13.56
C GLU A 27 21.53 -15.21 -13.86
N GLU A 28 22.10 -16.18 -13.12
CA GLU A 28 21.81 -17.61 -13.23
C GLU A 28 20.54 -18.08 -12.48
N SER A 29 19.96 -17.29 -11.57
CA SER A 29 18.68 -17.66 -10.96
C SER A 29 17.55 -16.81 -11.56
N GLY A 30 16.80 -17.39 -12.50
CA GLY A 30 15.55 -16.82 -13.02
C GLY A 30 14.48 -16.51 -11.95
N ASP A 31 14.77 -16.81 -10.67
CA ASP A 31 14.01 -16.46 -9.49
C ASP A 31 14.24 -15.01 -9.00
N GLY A 32 15.24 -14.29 -9.51
CA GLY A 32 15.47 -12.88 -9.15
C GLY A 32 14.34 -11.95 -9.62
N ASP A 33 13.83 -12.19 -10.84
CA ASP A 33 12.72 -11.44 -11.42
C ASP A 33 11.38 -11.77 -10.71
N THR A 34 11.17 -13.05 -10.35
CA THR A 34 9.96 -13.46 -9.63
C THR A 34 9.90 -12.85 -8.23
N LEU A 35 11.02 -12.86 -7.47
CA LEU A 35 11.10 -12.22 -6.16
C LEU A 35 10.87 -10.71 -6.22
N GLN A 36 11.32 -10.04 -7.30
CA GLN A 36 11.07 -8.62 -7.50
C GLN A 36 9.59 -8.33 -7.79
N VAL A 37 8.96 -9.14 -8.65
CA VAL A 37 7.52 -9.05 -8.95
C VAL A 37 6.69 -9.30 -7.69
N GLU A 38 7.02 -10.33 -6.90
CA GLU A 38 6.33 -10.63 -5.65
C GLU A 38 6.42 -9.47 -4.66
N ARG A 39 7.62 -8.91 -4.44
CA ARG A 39 7.81 -7.75 -3.58
C ARG A 39 7.01 -6.54 -4.05
N GLN A 40 6.98 -6.26 -5.36
CA GLN A 40 6.17 -5.17 -5.91
C GLN A 40 4.67 -5.42 -5.67
N ARG A 41 4.23 -6.67 -5.78
CA ARG A 41 2.84 -7.07 -5.52
C ARG A 41 2.46 -6.85 -4.06
N ASP A 42 3.33 -7.23 -3.14
CA ASP A 42 3.13 -7.04 -1.70
C ASP A 42 3.04 -5.55 -1.34
N LEU A 43 3.93 -4.72 -1.90
CA LEU A 43 3.89 -3.26 -1.72
C LEU A 43 2.60 -2.64 -2.28
N ALA A 44 2.13 -3.10 -3.45
CA ALA A 44 0.89 -2.64 -4.04
C ALA A 44 -0.33 -3.03 -3.19
N LEU A 45 -0.34 -4.24 -2.62
CA LEU A 45 -1.39 -4.68 -1.70
C LEU A 45 -1.40 -3.89 -0.40
N SER A 46 -0.20 -3.63 0.16
CA SER A 46 -0.07 -2.82 1.38
C SER A 46 -0.58 -1.41 1.17
N SER A 47 -0.17 -0.75 0.08
CA SER A 47 -0.63 0.62 -0.22
C SER A 47 -2.13 0.69 -0.52
N ALA A 48 -2.69 -0.32 -1.21
CA ALA A 48 -4.14 -0.40 -1.41
C ALA A 48 -4.90 -0.59 -0.10
N ALA A 49 -4.35 -1.37 0.85
CA ALA A 49 -4.95 -1.56 2.16
C ALA A 49 -4.93 -0.26 2.99
N GLU A 50 -3.82 0.47 2.99
CA GLU A 50 -3.71 1.78 3.65
C GLU A 50 -4.71 2.79 3.08
N ALA A 51 -4.81 2.89 1.76
CA ALA A 51 -5.78 3.76 1.09
C ALA A 51 -7.23 3.39 1.45
N ALA A 52 -7.55 2.10 1.57
CA ALA A 52 -8.88 1.66 1.97
C ALA A 52 -9.21 2.06 3.42
N VAL A 53 -8.23 2.01 4.34
CA VAL A 53 -8.40 2.48 5.72
C VAL A 53 -8.68 3.98 5.74
N GLU A 54 -7.93 4.77 4.96
CA GLU A 54 -8.14 6.21 4.84
C GLU A 54 -9.55 6.54 4.30
N GLU A 55 -10.01 5.85 3.24
CA GLU A 55 -11.39 6.04 2.73
C GLU A 55 -12.46 5.76 3.80
N ILE A 56 -12.24 4.76 4.67
CA ILE A 56 -13.15 4.42 5.78
C ILE A 56 -13.15 5.53 6.83
N ASP A 57 -11.98 6.03 7.23
CA ASP A 57 -11.86 7.11 8.20
C ASP A 57 -12.52 8.40 7.71
N GLU A 58 -12.36 8.73 6.43
CA GLU A 58 -13.07 9.84 5.79
C GLU A 58 -14.59 9.63 5.78
N ALA A 59 -15.05 8.41 5.51
CA ALA A 59 -16.47 8.09 5.55
C ALA A 59 -17.05 8.27 6.97
N LEU A 60 -16.32 7.83 8.00
CA LEU A 60 -16.69 8.04 9.40
C LEU A 60 -16.72 9.53 9.76
N ALA A 61 -15.78 10.33 9.25
CA ALA A 61 -15.79 11.78 9.42
C ALA A 61 -17.04 12.42 8.77
N ARG A 62 -17.42 11.96 7.57
CA ARG A 62 -18.65 12.42 6.88
C ARG A 62 -19.93 12.05 7.61
N VAL A 63 -19.97 10.89 8.27
CA VAL A 63 -21.07 10.50 9.16
C VAL A 63 -21.18 11.48 10.32
N LYS A 64 -20.07 11.81 10.98
CA LYS A 64 -20.04 12.79 12.09
C LYS A 64 -20.45 14.19 11.64
N ALA A 65 -20.04 14.60 10.43
CA ALA A 65 -20.39 15.89 9.84
C ALA A 65 -21.83 15.96 9.30
N GLY A 66 -22.55 14.82 9.22
CA GLY A 66 -23.90 14.75 8.64
C GLY A 66 -23.95 14.86 7.11
N THR A 67 -22.81 14.76 6.42
CA THR A 67 -22.71 14.82 4.95
C THR A 67 -22.60 13.44 4.31
N TYR A 68 -22.78 12.37 5.09
CA TYR A 68 -22.75 11.00 4.61
C TYR A 68 -23.81 10.75 3.52
N GLY A 69 -23.41 10.03 2.48
CA GLY A 69 -24.27 9.73 1.34
C GLY A 69 -24.39 10.86 0.32
N ILE A 70 -23.62 11.94 0.42
CA ILE A 70 -23.50 12.96 -0.64
C ILE A 70 -22.19 12.75 -1.40
N CYS A 71 -22.30 12.75 -2.74
CA CYS A 71 -21.17 12.61 -3.65
C CYS A 71 -20.26 13.84 -3.57
N VAL A 72 -18.98 13.65 -3.25
CA VAL A 72 -17.99 14.75 -3.17
C VAL A 72 -17.77 15.46 -4.51
N THR A 73 -17.89 14.73 -5.63
CA THR A 73 -17.65 15.28 -6.97
C THR A 73 -18.86 16.01 -7.55
N SER A 74 -20.07 15.48 -7.32
CA SER A 74 -21.28 15.97 -7.99
C SER A 74 -22.28 16.65 -7.06
N GLY A 75 -22.07 16.63 -5.74
CA GLY A 75 -22.99 17.18 -4.73
C GLY A 75 -24.37 16.52 -4.67
N LYS A 76 -24.55 15.40 -5.36
CA LYS A 76 -25.82 14.65 -5.46
C LYS A 76 -25.81 13.46 -4.51
N PRO A 77 -26.98 12.99 -4.04
CA PRO A 77 -27.06 11.81 -3.18
C PRO A 77 -26.51 10.57 -3.89
N ILE A 78 -25.76 9.75 -3.14
CA ILE A 78 -25.23 8.46 -3.55
C ILE A 78 -26.35 7.41 -3.42
N PRO A 79 -26.54 6.52 -4.41
CA PRO A 79 -27.56 5.46 -4.34
C PRO A 79 -27.37 4.59 -3.09
N LYS A 80 -28.47 4.28 -2.39
CA LYS A 80 -28.44 3.46 -1.16
C LYS A 80 -27.85 2.07 -1.39
N GLU A 81 -28.20 1.42 -2.49
CA GLU A 81 -27.66 0.11 -2.89
C GLU A 81 -26.13 0.09 -2.92
N ARG A 82 -25.50 1.22 -3.31
CA ARG A 82 -24.04 1.36 -3.29
C ARG A 82 -23.48 1.51 -1.89
N LEU A 83 -24.16 2.27 -1.03
CA LEU A 83 -23.74 2.44 0.37
C LEU A 83 -23.94 1.15 1.17
N GLU A 84 -24.88 0.29 0.79
CA GLU A 84 -25.07 -1.05 1.36
C GLU A 84 -23.93 -2.00 0.95
N ALA A 85 -23.50 -1.93 -0.32
CA ALA A 85 -22.39 -2.76 -0.81
C ALA A 85 -21.00 -2.23 -0.38
N ILE A 86 -20.82 -0.90 -0.37
CA ILE A 86 -19.55 -0.21 -0.11
C ILE A 86 -19.84 1.04 0.75
N PRO A 87 -19.87 0.92 2.09
CA PRO A 87 -20.29 2.01 2.97
C PRO A 87 -19.31 3.19 2.98
N TRP A 88 -18.02 2.99 2.68
CA TRP A 88 -17.06 4.09 2.65
C TRP A 88 -17.09 4.92 1.35
N ALA A 89 -17.95 4.58 0.38
CA ALA A 89 -17.99 5.25 -0.92
C ALA A 89 -18.19 6.78 -0.81
N ALA A 90 -17.25 7.55 -1.37
CA ALA A 90 -17.30 9.02 -1.41
C ALA A 90 -18.05 9.59 -2.62
N GLU A 91 -18.21 8.79 -3.66
CA GLU A 91 -18.71 9.23 -4.94
C GLU A 91 -19.63 8.20 -5.60
N ARG A 92 -20.40 8.66 -6.58
CA ARG A 92 -21.29 7.81 -7.37
C ARG A 92 -20.48 6.94 -8.34
N VAL A 93 -21.05 5.80 -8.74
CA VAL A 93 -20.40 4.83 -9.64
C VAL A 93 -19.86 5.52 -10.89
N GLU A 94 -20.65 6.40 -11.50
CA GLU A 94 -20.34 7.17 -12.71
C GLU A 94 -19.04 7.99 -12.61
N TYR A 95 -18.64 8.41 -11.41
CA TYR A 95 -17.44 9.22 -11.18
C TYR A 95 -16.25 8.37 -10.73
N LYS A 96 -16.49 7.25 -10.01
CA LYS A 96 -15.41 6.37 -9.52
C LYS A 96 -14.77 5.55 -10.63
N VAL A 97 -15.51 5.15 -11.67
CA VAL A 97 -14.89 4.49 -12.82
C VAL A 97 -14.04 5.53 -13.54
N ALA A 98 -12.73 5.29 -13.64
CA ALA A 98 -11.66 6.20 -14.04
C ALA A 98 -11.75 6.81 -15.47
N GLY A 99 -12.94 7.12 -15.99
CA GLY A 99 -13.16 7.46 -17.40
C GLY A 99 -14.21 8.52 -17.70
N PHE A 100 -14.73 9.27 -16.72
CA PHE A 100 -15.70 10.37 -16.98
C PHE A 100 -15.07 11.78 -17.00
N ARG A 101 -13.75 11.90 -17.17
CA ARG A 101 -13.12 13.15 -17.64
C ARG A 101 -12.85 13.00 -19.13
N ARG A 102 -13.74 13.57 -19.96
CA ARG A 102 -13.41 13.97 -21.34
C ARG A 102 -12.72 15.32 -21.32
#